data_AF-A0A2S9FIX8-F1
#
_entry.id   AF-A0A2S9FIX8-F1
#
_cell.length_a   1.000
_cell.length_b   1.000
_cell.length_c   1.000
_cell.angle_alpha   90.00
_cell.angle_beta   90.00
_cell.angle_gamma   90.00
#
_symmetry.space_group_name_H-M   'P 1'
#
loop_
_entity.id
_entity.type
_entity.pdbx_description
1 polymer ?
#
loop_
_entity_poly.entity_id
_entity_poly.type
_entity_poly.pdbx_seq_one_letter_code
_entity_poly.pdbx_strand_id
1 'polypeptide(L)'
;MGTRAYLGYRGDDGDTEYGAFFNPQMAALPAHVVDALDHGPQADQVLLELECAAELLDDGYHQTENGYGQLADGGFQVSVRTDMPGVTPQMWAWWFGWHGSETRRYKLWHPRAHASARWADGGGDGHYVGRTSLIEEYLGSAYAKAAIQFITPEAM
;
A
#
# COMPACT_ATOMS: atom_id res chain seq x y z
N MET A 1 -8.46 -12.90 25.09
CA MET A 1 -8.80 -12.66 23.67
C MET A 1 -8.51 -11.19 23.40
N GLY A 2 -7.55 -10.88 22.53
CA GLY A 2 -7.20 -9.49 22.21
C GLY A 2 -8.32 -8.83 21.41
N THR A 3 -8.64 -7.58 21.74
CA THR A 3 -9.62 -6.76 21.00
C THR A 3 -9.13 -6.57 19.57
N ARG A 4 -10.00 -6.82 18.58
CA ARG A 4 -9.73 -6.55 17.16
C ARG A 4 -9.39 -5.07 16.97
N ALA A 5 -8.40 -4.76 16.13
CA ALA A 5 -8.11 -3.38 15.75
C ALA A 5 -9.33 -2.74 15.06
N TYR A 6 -9.42 -1.42 15.11
CA TYR A 6 -10.57 -0.68 14.61
C TYR A 6 -10.18 0.34 13.54
N LEU A 7 -11.12 0.60 12.63
CA LEU A 7 -10.99 1.60 11.57
C LEU A 7 -11.27 3.01 12.07
N GLY A 8 -10.64 3.98 11.40
CA GLY A 8 -10.78 5.40 11.64
C GLY A 8 -10.22 5.87 12.99
N TYR A 9 -10.32 7.18 13.21
CA TYR A 9 -10.02 7.80 14.50
C TYR A 9 -11.26 7.79 15.40
N ARG A 10 -11.05 7.59 16.70
CA ARG A 10 -12.08 7.61 17.75
C ARG A 10 -11.58 8.36 18.98
N GLY A 11 -12.47 9.05 19.69
CA GLY A 11 -12.11 9.76 20.92
C GLY A 11 -11.00 10.78 20.68
N ASP A 12 -9.89 10.60 21.39
CA ASP A 12 -8.68 11.43 21.37
C ASP A 12 -7.62 10.95 20.35
N ASP A 13 -7.95 10.00 19.45
CA ASP A 13 -7.02 9.56 18.39
C ASP A 13 -6.49 10.73 17.54
N GLY A 14 -7.29 11.77 17.36
CA GLY A 14 -6.94 12.97 16.63
C GLY A 14 -6.11 13.99 17.41
N ASP A 15 -5.90 13.79 18.72
CA ASP A 15 -5.17 14.72 19.58
C ASP A 15 -3.65 14.53 19.43
N THR A 16 -3.18 14.72 18.20
CA THR A 16 -1.78 14.62 17.78
C THR A 16 -1.41 15.79 16.87
N GLU A 17 -0.12 16.04 16.68
CA GLU A 17 0.38 17.10 15.77
C GLU A 17 -0.06 16.91 14.31
N TYR A 18 -0.37 15.67 13.92
CA TYR A 18 -0.76 15.29 12.57
C TYR A 18 -2.26 14.94 12.46
N GLY A 19 -3.02 15.03 13.55
CA GLY A 19 -4.42 14.59 13.59
C GLY A 19 -5.31 15.32 12.59
N ALA A 20 -4.98 16.57 12.29
CA ALA A 20 -5.66 17.39 11.27
C ALA A 20 -5.56 16.83 9.84
N PHE A 21 -4.61 15.92 9.57
CA PHE A 21 -4.46 15.28 8.25
C PHE A 21 -5.38 14.05 8.08
N PHE A 22 -6.03 13.58 9.15
CA PHE A 22 -6.99 12.49 9.02
C PHE A 22 -8.27 12.97 8.33
N ASN A 23 -8.51 12.48 7.12
CA ASN A 23 -9.75 12.70 6.40
C ASN A 23 -10.48 11.37 6.18
N PRO A 24 -11.66 11.13 6.79
CA PRO A 24 -12.40 9.89 6.59
C PRO A 24 -13.05 9.77 5.20
N GLN A 25 -13.15 10.88 4.47
CA GLN A 25 -13.72 10.91 3.12
C GLN A 25 -12.63 10.64 2.09
N MET A 26 -12.68 9.46 1.47
CA MET A 26 -11.79 9.11 0.35
C MET A 26 -12.14 9.93 -0.89
N ALA A 27 -11.13 10.41 -1.60
CA ALA A 27 -11.30 10.99 -2.92
C ALA A 27 -11.84 9.93 -3.91
N ALA A 28 -12.42 10.38 -5.02
CA ALA A 28 -12.76 9.49 -6.12
C ALA A 28 -11.49 8.83 -6.69
N LEU A 29 -11.65 7.62 -7.24
CA LEU A 29 -10.56 6.96 -7.95
C LEU A 29 -10.16 7.77 -9.18
N PRO A 30 -8.87 7.81 -9.55
CA PRO A 30 -8.43 8.38 -10.82
C PRO A 30 -9.13 7.68 -11.99
N ALA A 31 -9.46 8.44 -13.05
CA ALA A 31 -10.25 7.94 -14.18
C ALA A 31 -9.60 6.69 -14.83
N HIS A 32 -8.28 6.69 -15.01
CA HIS A 32 -7.57 5.55 -15.60
C HIS A 32 -7.64 4.27 -14.76
N VAL A 33 -7.86 4.38 -13.44
CA VAL A 33 -8.10 3.23 -12.57
C VAL A 33 -9.53 2.72 -12.72
N VAL A 34 -10.50 3.62 -12.85
CA VAL A 34 -11.90 3.25 -13.13
C VAL A 34 -12.00 2.53 -14.47
N ASP A 35 -11.36 3.07 -15.52
CA ASP A 35 -11.33 2.44 -16.84
C ASP A 35 -10.71 1.04 -16.78
N ALA A 36 -9.62 0.86 -16.03
CA ALA A 36 -8.99 -0.45 -15.84
C ALA A 36 -9.92 -1.46 -15.13
N LEU A 37 -10.73 -1.01 -14.17
CA LEU A 37 -11.73 -1.86 -13.51
C LEU A 37 -12.86 -2.24 -14.46
N ASP A 38 -13.32 -1.32 -15.30
CA ASP A 38 -14.39 -1.55 -16.28
C ASP A 38 -13.96 -2.53 -17.39
N HIS A 39 -12.67 -2.54 -17.76
CA HIS A 39 -12.11 -3.55 -18.68
C HIS A 39 -12.08 -4.97 -18.08
N GLY A 40 -12.11 -5.09 -16.75
CA GLY A 40 -12.06 -6.37 -16.05
C GLY A 40 -10.67 -7.03 -16.06
N PRO A 41 -10.59 -8.32 -15.69
CA PRO A 41 -9.33 -9.03 -15.62
C PRO A 41 -8.67 -9.18 -16.99
N GLN A 42 -7.36 -8.94 -17.04
CA GLN A 42 -6.56 -9.06 -18.25
C GLN A 42 -6.08 -10.50 -18.49
N ALA A 43 -5.75 -10.81 -19.74
CA ALA A 43 -5.12 -12.08 -20.10
C ALA A 43 -3.69 -12.15 -19.52
N ASP A 44 -3.25 -13.34 -19.13
CA ASP A 44 -1.91 -13.60 -18.59
C ASP A 44 -0.78 -13.03 -19.45
N GLN A 45 -0.89 -13.14 -20.78
CA GLN A 45 0.10 -12.66 -21.76
C GLN A 45 0.39 -11.15 -21.71
N VAL A 46 -0.44 -10.36 -21.02
CA VAL A 46 -0.27 -8.90 -20.91
C VAL A 46 0.03 -8.47 -19.47
N LEU A 47 0.22 -9.43 -18.56
CA LEU A 47 0.58 -9.20 -17.17
C LEU A 47 2.09 -9.37 -17.00
N LEU A 48 2.70 -8.54 -16.17
CA LEU A 48 4.13 -8.63 -15.86
C LEU A 48 4.35 -9.71 -14.79
N GLU A 49 5.07 -10.77 -15.15
CA GLU A 49 5.53 -11.81 -14.21
C GLU A 49 6.61 -11.27 -13.26
N LEU A 50 6.75 -11.87 -12.07
CA LEU A 50 7.68 -11.39 -11.04
C LEU A 50 9.14 -11.45 -11.52
N GLU A 51 9.48 -12.48 -12.29
CA GLU A 51 10.78 -12.71 -12.90
C GLU A 51 11.17 -11.59 -13.88
N CYS A 52 10.18 -10.88 -14.42
CA CYS A 52 10.34 -9.75 -15.33
C CYS A 52 10.29 -8.39 -14.62
N ALA A 53 10.32 -8.33 -13.29
CA ALA A 53 10.19 -7.07 -12.54
C ALA A 53 11.24 -6.00 -12.91
N ALA A 54 12.41 -6.38 -13.42
CA ALA A 54 13.42 -5.44 -13.91
C ALA A 54 12.94 -4.60 -15.11
N GLU A 55 11.98 -5.10 -15.90
CA GLU A 55 11.39 -4.38 -17.03
C GLU A 55 10.63 -3.12 -16.57
N LEU A 56 10.23 -3.01 -15.29
CA LEU A 56 9.63 -1.78 -14.72
C LEU A 56 10.54 -0.54 -14.84
N LEU A 57 11.82 -0.73 -15.16
CA LEU A 57 12.79 0.33 -15.38
C LEU A 57 12.89 0.78 -16.84
N ASP A 58 12.21 0.08 -17.76
CA ASP A 58 12.23 0.40 -19.18
C ASP A 58 11.56 1.76 -19.45
N ASP A 59 12.02 2.45 -20.50
CA ASP A 59 11.44 3.72 -20.90
C ASP A 59 10.00 3.54 -21.42
N GLY A 60 9.06 4.28 -20.85
CA GLY A 60 7.67 4.31 -21.31
C GLY A 60 6.70 3.65 -20.32
N TYR A 61 5.61 3.11 -20.85
CA TYR A 61 4.58 2.42 -20.06
C TYR A 61 4.43 0.98 -20.53
N HIS A 62 4.17 0.09 -19.58
CA HIS A 62 3.87 -1.31 -19.90
C HIS A 62 2.48 -1.44 -20.53
N GLN A 63 2.25 -2.56 -21.20
CA GLN A 63 0.95 -2.87 -21.81
C GLN A 63 -0.18 -2.81 -20.77
N THR A 64 0.05 -3.34 -19.57
CA THR A 64 -0.87 -3.24 -18.42
C THR A 64 -0.27 -2.35 -17.33
N GLU A 65 -0.23 -1.05 -17.60
CA GLU A 65 0.17 -0.03 -16.62
C GLU A 65 -0.87 0.13 -15.50
N ASN A 66 -2.14 -0.17 -15.80
CA ASN A 66 -3.25 -0.20 -14.85
C ASN A 66 -4.17 -1.38 -15.17
N GLY A 67 -4.36 -2.28 -14.23
CA GLY A 67 -5.15 -3.49 -14.45
C GLY A 67 -4.85 -4.58 -13.43
N TYR A 68 -5.49 -5.73 -13.62
CA TYR A 68 -5.30 -6.89 -12.78
C TYR A 68 -5.62 -8.17 -13.55
N GLY A 69 -5.14 -9.32 -13.07
CA GLY A 69 -5.48 -10.61 -13.67
C GLY A 69 -4.78 -11.77 -12.98
N GLN A 70 -5.08 -13.00 -13.42
CA GLN A 70 -4.40 -14.21 -12.96
C GLN A 70 -3.23 -14.51 -13.89
N LEU A 71 -2.09 -14.87 -13.30
CA LEU A 71 -0.91 -15.36 -14.01
C LEU A 71 -1.06 -16.85 -14.32
N ALA A 72 -0.28 -17.35 -15.28
CA ALA A 72 -0.33 -18.75 -15.73
C ALA A 72 0.03 -19.75 -14.62
N ASP A 73 0.84 -19.34 -13.63
CA ASP A 73 1.24 -20.12 -12.46
C ASP A 73 0.19 -20.11 -11.33
N GLY A 74 -0.92 -19.38 -11.51
CA GLY A 74 -1.97 -19.21 -10.51
C GLY A 74 -1.76 -18.00 -9.58
N GLY A 75 -0.68 -17.22 -9.78
CA GLY A 75 -0.48 -15.94 -9.14
C GLY A 75 -1.53 -14.90 -9.55
N PHE A 76 -1.55 -13.77 -8.84
CA PHE A 76 -2.44 -12.66 -9.15
C PHE A 76 -1.63 -11.38 -9.26
N GLN A 77 -1.78 -10.69 -10.38
CA GLN A 77 -1.07 -9.47 -10.70
C GLN A 77 -2.03 -8.28 -10.55
N VAL A 78 -1.52 -7.18 -9.98
CA VAL A 78 -2.21 -5.88 -9.92
C VAL A 78 -1.21 -4.78 -10.27
N SER A 79 -1.48 -4.02 -11.32
CA SER A 79 -0.77 -2.78 -11.69
C SER A 79 -1.65 -1.57 -11.40
N VAL A 80 -1.12 -0.56 -10.72
CA VAL A 80 -1.79 0.74 -10.57
C VAL A 80 -0.75 1.86 -10.56
N ARG A 81 -0.82 2.74 -11.56
CA ARG A 81 -0.05 3.99 -11.56
C ARG A 81 -0.77 5.06 -10.75
N THR A 82 -0.07 5.66 -9.79
CA THR A 82 -0.59 6.77 -8.99
C THR A 82 0.30 7.99 -9.19
N ASP A 83 -0.24 9.02 -9.83
CA ASP A 83 0.49 10.27 -10.04
C ASP A 83 0.53 11.08 -8.72
N MET A 84 1.74 11.47 -8.28
CA MET A 84 1.95 12.21 -7.02
C MET A 84 2.65 13.56 -7.28
N PRO A 85 1.95 14.55 -7.86
CA PRO A 85 2.56 15.82 -8.23
C PRO A 85 3.11 16.56 -7.01
N GLY A 86 4.37 17.00 -7.10
CA GLY A 86 5.08 17.70 -6.02
C GLY A 86 5.66 16.79 -4.93
N VAL A 87 5.46 15.47 -5.02
CA VAL A 87 6.08 14.50 -4.12
C VAL A 87 7.43 14.07 -4.68
N THR A 88 8.47 14.08 -3.85
CA THR A 88 9.80 13.59 -4.24
C THR A 88 10.02 12.15 -3.75
N PRO A 89 10.95 11.39 -4.37
CA PRO A 89 11.31 10.05 -3.89
C PRO A 89 11.74 10.04 -2.41
N GLN A 90 12.38 11.10 -1.92
CA GLN A 90 12.80 11.20 -0.52
C GLN A 90 11.60 11.34 0.43
N MET A 91 10.54 12.04 0.02
CA MET A 91 9.30 12.12 0.80
C MET A 91 8.62 10.75 0.89
N TRP A 92 8.66 9.98 -0.19
CA TRP A 92 8.13 8.62 -0.21
C TRP A 92 8.93 7.67 0.71
N ALA A 93 10.26 7.73 0.65
CA ALA A 93 11.14 6.97 1.54
C ALA A 93 10.92 7.35 3.01
N TRP A 94 10.78 8.65 3.31
CA TRP A 94 10.43 9.14 4.64
C TRP A 94 9.09 8.59 5.13
N TRP A 95 8.06 8.62 4.27
CA TRP A 95 6.72 8.13 4.61
C TRP A 95 6.76 6.69 5.10
N PHE A 96 7.41 5.78 4.35
CA PHE A 96 7.55 4.37 4.74
C PHE A 96 8.34 4.17 6.03
N GLY A 97 9.32 5.04 6.31
CA GLY A 97 10.04 5.04 7.58
C GLY A 97 9.25 5.64 8.76
N TRP A 98 8.12 6.31 8.53
CA TRP A 98 7.38 7.07 9.54
C TRP A 98 5.98 6.50 9.85
N HIS A 99 5.23 6.07 8.83
CA HIS A 99 3.83 5.68 9.01
C HIS A 99 3.68 4.34 9.74
N GLY A 100 4.65 3.42 9.59
CA GLY A 100 4.60 2.06 10.15
C GLY A 100 4.88 2.00 11.67
N SER A 101 5.43 3.08 12.22
CA SER A 101 5.83 3.17 13.62
C SER A 101 4.65 3.39 14.58
N GLU A 102 3.51 3.85 14.06
CA GLU A 102 2.36 4.18 14.88
C GLU A 102 1.04 3.94 14.15
N THR A 103 0.10 3.26 14.81
CA THR A 103 -1.21 2.91 14.22
C THR A 103 -2.01 4.13 13.76
N ARG A 104 -1.97 5.24 14.51
CA ARG A 104 -2.67 6.48 14.10
C ARG A 104 -2.13 7.04 12.80
N ARG A 105 -0.82 6.95 12.56
CA ARG A 105 -0.18 7.39 11.31
C ARG A 105 -0.53 6.48 10.14
N TYR A 106 -0.50 5.16 10.36
CA TYR A 106 -0.89 4.19 9.34
C TYR A 106 -2.34 4.40 8.85
N LYS A 107 -3.24 4.76 9.76
CA LYS A 107 -4.64 5.11 9.44
C LYS A 107 -4.80 6.37 8.58
N LEU A 108 -3.83 7.29 8.56
CA LEU A 108 -3.85 8.45 7.66
C LEU A 108 -3.83 8.02 6.19
N TRP A 109 -3.14 6.93 5.87
CA TRP A 109 -3.00 6.46 4.49
C TRP A 109 -4.34 5.97 3.92
N HIS A 110 -5.02 5.09 4.65
CA HIS A 110 -6.28 4.52 4.19
C HIS A 110 -7.32 4.47 5.32
N PRO A 111 -8.11 5.54 5.52
CA PRO A 111 -9.03 5.70 6.66
C PRO A 111 -10.10 4.59 6.78
N ARG A 112 -10.38 3.90 5.67
CA ARG A 112 -11.40 2.86 5.56
C ARG A 112 -10.87 1.42 5.59
N ALA A 113 -9.56 1.20 5.65
CA ALA A 113 -8.97 -0.14 5.54
C ALA A 113 -7.88 -0.41 6.57
N HIS A 114 -7.00 0.55 6.82
CA HIS A 114 -5.90 0.39 7.76
C HIS A 114 -6.43 0.42 9.21
N ALA A 115 -6.22 -0.66 9.95
CA ALA A 115 -6.68 -0.77 11.35
C ALA A 115 -5.51 -0.67 12.34
N SER A 116 -4.37 -1.30 12.05
CA SER A 116 -3.15 -1.16 12.86
C SER A 116 -1.89 -1.50 12.09
N ALA A 117 -0.78 -0.87 12.47
CA ALA A 117 0.57 -1.25 12.08
C ALA A 117 1.51 -1.12 13.27
N ARG A 118 2.53 -1.97 13.30
CA ARG A 118 3.70 -1.87 14.17
C ARG A 118 4.88 -2.58 13.53
N TRP A 119 6.10 -2.15 13.86
CA TRP A 119 7.29 -2.90 13.48
C TRP A 119 7.50 -4.12 14.36
N ALA A 120 7.88 -5.25 13.77
CA ALA A 120 8.15 -6.50 14.48
C ALA A 120 9.31 -6.36 15.49
N ASP A 121 10.26 -5.48 15.21
CA ASP A 121 11.40 -5.14 16.08
C ASP A 121 11.03 -4.14 17.21
N GLY A 122 9.82 -3.58 17.21
CA GLY A 122 9.39 -2.55 18.16
C GLY A 122 10.08 -1.19 18.01
N GLY A 123 10.88 -0.99 16.96
CA GLY A 123 11.63 0.25 16.71
C GLY A 123 10.74 1.39 16.21
N GLY A 124 11.25 2.62 16.30
CA GLY A 124 10.56 3.85 15.87
C GLY A 124 10.81 4.24 14.41
N ASP A 125 10.80 5.56 14.17
CA ASP A 125 10.92 6.14 12.84
C ASP A 125 12.32 6.03 12.22
N GLY A 126 12.41 6.23 10.90
CA GLY A 126 13.64 6.64 10.21
C GLY A 126 14.12 5.70 9.11
N HIS A 127 13.71 4.43 9.11
CA HIS A 127 13.99 3.48 8.03
C HIS A 127 12.98 2.34 8.02
N TYR A 128 12.83 1.69 6.87
CA TYR A 128 11.90 0.58 6.64
C TYR A 128 12.57 -0.65 6.00
N VAL A 129 13.55 -0.46 5.11
CA VAL A 129 14.30 -1.56 4.48
C VAL A 129 14.99 -2.42 5.55
N GLY A 130 14.85 -3.74 5.44
CA GLY A 130 15.33 -4.72 6.40
C GLY A 130 14.35 -5.01 7.55
N ARG A 131 13.23 -4.27 7.65
CA ARG A 131 12.25 -4.41 8.73
C ARG A 131 11.01 -5.15 8.26
N THR A 132 10.27 -5.69 9.24
CA THR A 132 8.97 -6.34 9.01
C THR A 132 7.87 -5.53 9.68
N SER A 133 6.90 -5.05 8.89
CA SER A 133 5.69 -4.41 9.39
C SER A 133 4.61 -5.45 9.65
N LEU A 134 4.10 -5.50 10.88
CA LEU A 134 2.97 -6.35 11.28
C LEU A 134 1.70 -5.52 11.21
N ILE A 135 0.85 -5.82 10.24
CA ILE A 135 -0.34 -5.04 9.95
C ILE A 135 -1.62 -5.81 10.23
N GLU A 136 -2.66 -5.06 10.57
CA GLU A 136 -4.04 -5.54 10.51
C GLU A 136 -4.84 -4.54 9.66
N GLU A 137 -5.47 -5.03 8.61
CA GLU A 137 -6.18 -4.19 7.65
C GLU A 137 -7.33 -4.93 6.95
N TYR A 138 -8.08 -4.21 6.12
CA TYR A 138 -9.08 -4.79 5.24
C TYR A 138 -8.62 -4.74 3.79
N LEU A 139 -8.66 -5.89 3.12
CA LEU A 139 -8.52 -6.00 1.67
C LEU A 139 -9.91 -6.30 1.11
N GLY A 140 -10.57 -5.28 0.57
CA GLY A 140 -12.02 -5.32 0.33
C GLY A 140 -12.79 -5.47 1.65
N SER A 141 -13.62 -6.50 1.77
CA SER A 141 -14.35 -6.82 3.01
C SER A 141 -13.60 -7.81 3.92
N ALA A 142 -12.48 -8.37 3.47
CA ALA A 142 -11.74 -9.38 4.21
C ALA A 142 -10.75 -8.74 5.19
N TYR A 143 -10.77 -9.19 6.44
CA TYR A 143 -9.81 -8.74 7.45
C TYR A 143 -8.55 -9.58 7.40
N ALA A 144 -7.44 -8.93 7.10
CA ALA A 144 -6.14 -9.54 6.97
C ALA A 144 -5.26 -9.20 8.17
N LYS A 145 -4.45 -10.18 8.57
CA LYS A 145 -3.25 -9.96 9.37
C LYS A 145 -2.08 -10.40 8.52
N ALA A 146 -1.15 -9.50 8.26
CA ALA A 146 -0.01 -9.78 7.39
C ALA A 146 1.29 -9.27 8.00
N ALA A 147 2.38 -9.87 7.55
CA ALA A 147 3.74 -9.45 7.82
C ALA A 147 4.38 -9.05 6.50
N ILE A 148 4.73 -7.77 6.35
CA ILE A 148 5.36 -7.22 5.16
C ILE A 148 6.83 -6.99 5.47
N GLN A 149 7.71 -7.78 4.86
CA GLN A 149 9.16 -7.59 4.98
C GLN A 149 9.65 -6.71 3.83
N PHE A 150 10.35 -5.63 4.17
CA PHE A 150 10.97 -4.76 3.18
C PHE A 150 12.41 -5.23 2.93
N ILE A 151 12.73 -5.50 1.66
CA ILE A 151 14.07 -5.87 1.18
C ILE A 151 14.55 -4.83 0.17
N THR A 152 15.84 -4.90 -0.21
CA THR A 152 16.32 -4.12 -1.35
C THR A 152 15.88 -4.79 -2.66
N PRO A 153 15.72 -4.04 -3.76
CA PRO A 153 15.37 -4.63 -5.06
C PRO A 153 16.33 -5.73 -5.52
N GLU A 154 17.63 -5.62 -5.22
CA GLU A 154 18.65 -6.61 -5.61
C GLU A 154 18.56 -7.93 -4.82
N ALA A 155 17.76 -7.98 -3.76
CA ALA A 155 17.55 -9.17 -2.94
C ALA A 155 16.26 -9.93 -3.30
N MET A 156 15.47 -9.39 -4.24
CA MET A 156 14.28 -10.03 -4.81
C MET A 156 14.69 -11.00 -5.92
#